data_AF-A0A2D8YV82-F1
#
_entry.id   AF-A0A2D8YV82-F1
#
_cell.length_a   1.000
_cell.length_b   1.000
_cell.length_c   1.000
_cell.angle_alpha   90.00
_cell.angle_beta   90.00
_cell.angle_gamma   90.00
#
_symmetry.space_group_name_H-M   'P 1'
#
loop_
_entity.id
_entity.type
_entity.pdbx_description
1 polymer ?
#
loop_
_entity_poly.entity_id
_entity_poly.type
_entity_poly.pdbx_seq_one_letter_code
_entity_poly.pdbx_strand_id
1 'polypeptide(L)'
;MRSEVVFRDGTRSWLVVGQDSGKPPDLVDSNQVIVRAGNEAVLIDPGGVEIFPAVFDAVEREVPLADIKHVILTHEDPDAGSSLPLWREVCVDELKVHVPWLWLGYVTHYDREADFVAVPDEGMEIRFGDGGRLQLIPAHYLHSPGNFSVFDPDAKVLFSGDIGGALVPPDDRDGFTVRDFDRHVEFLTGFHQRWMGSPAARDDWIRRVRALGPEVIVPQRGLVFTGANVDRFLNWFETLEIGIAVKDGTPQRLTEPAPAPETTDTAASAPPPPEIKAATKPDDSPIMGVGKPLARALKESGRQFRLITRSDFDGLACAVLFEEMELIDDILFVHPRQMQYGEVDLTDNDISTNVPFDERVYLAFDHHLSEMERVGGKRDNHVIDPTAPSAARVVYNYFGGEEGFPYVSGELMEAVDQADSAQYEMDDVLNPEGWALLNFIMDPRTGLGRFRGFRIPNYELMMGLIEDCRNFTIEEILELPDVKERIDLYNEHRPKFEEQLRRCTTMHGKLAVIDMRKETDIYCGNRFLIYALFPECNISMHVVMGKQGQNTVFAVGKSIFDRSSPVNVGELMLRFGGGGHRAAGTCQADNPIAEETMAELIHRISTAE
;
A
#
# COMPACT_ATOMS: atom_id res chain seq x y z
N MET A 1 -10.49 11.42 4.70
CA MET A 1 -10.11 12.83 4.45
C MET A 1 -11.32 13.74 4.28
N ARG A 2 -11.21 14.99 4.74
CA ARG A 2 -12.21 16.06 4.54
C ARG A 2 -11.81 16.93 3.34
N SER A 3 -12.77 17.60 2.72
CA SER A 3 -12.53 18.60 1.68
C SER A 3 -13.22 19.92 2.01
N GLU A 4 -12.60 21.06 1.68
CA GLU A 4 -13.16 22.40 1.85
C GLU A 4 -12.81 23.30 0.66
N VAL A 5 -13.81 23.99 0.11
CA VAL A 5 -13.62 24.96 -0.98
C VAL A 5 -13.23 26.30 -0.37
N VAL A 6 -11.99 26.72 -0.55
CA VAL A 6 -11.46 27.98 -0.01
C VAL A 6 -11.70 29.17 -0.93
N PHE A 7 -11.91 28.91 -2.23
CA PHE A 7 -12.31 29.92 -3.21
C PHE A 7 -13.14 29.28 -4.33
N ARG A 8 -14.16 30.01 -4.81
CA ARG A 8 -14.92 29.64 -6.02
C ARG A 8 -15.45 30.89 -6.71
N ASP A 9 -15.18 30.99 -8.01
CA ASP A 9 -15.79 31.98 -8.91
C ASP A 9 -16.05 31.35 -10.27
N GLY A 10 -17.32 31.18 -10.62
CA GLY A 10 -17.74 30.48 -11.83
C GLY A 10 -17.16 29.06 -11.92
N THR A 11 -16.37 28.80 -12.97
CA THR A 11 -15.68 27.52 -13.23
C THR A 11 -14.30 27.43 -12.58
N ARG A 12 -13.86 28.48 -11.86
CA ARG A 12 -12.60 28.48 -11.11
C ARG A 12 -12.86 28.11 -9.66
N SER A 13 -12.05 27.21 -9.10
CA SER A 13 -12.13 26.88 -7.68
C SER A 13 -10.80 26.41 -7.11
N TRP A 14 -10.60 26.70 -5.83
CA TRP A 14 -9.54 26.13 -5.01
C TRP A 14 -10.17 25.25 -3.94
N LEU A 15 -9.83 23.97 -3.99
CA LEU A 15 -10.26 22.95 -3.03
C LEU A 15 -9.06 22.50 -2.21
N VAL A 16 -9.22 22.43 -0.90
CA VAL A 16 -8.25 21.84 0.01
C VAL A 16 -8.80 20.50 0.48
N VAL A 17 -8.00 19.45 0.38
CA VAL A 17 -8.27 18.11 0.88
C VAL A 17 -7.27 17.83 1.99
N GLY A 18 -7.73 17.48 3.18
CA GLY A 18 -6.86 17.32 4.35
C GLY A 18 -7.60 16.80 5.56
N GLN A 19 -6.97 16.88 6.74
CA GLN A 19 -7.56 16.47 8.02
C GLN A 19 -8.05 15.02 7.97
N ASP A 20 -7.16 14.09 7.66
CA ASP A 20 -7.55 12.69 7.63
C ASP A 20 -7.71 12.13 9.04
N SER A 21 -8.96 11.91 9.46
CA SER A 21 -9.27 11.28 10.75
C SER A 21 -8.90 9.79 10.78
N GLY A 22 -8.60 9.19 9.63
CA GLY A 22 -8.24 7.79 9.48
C GLY A 22 -6.74 7.49 9.46
N LYS A 23 -5.88 8.52 9.41
CA LYS A 23 -4.43 8.35 9.28
C LYS A 23 -3.79 7.77 10.56
N PRO A 24 -2.64 7.09 10.46
CA PRO A 24 -1.82 6.71 11.61
C PRO A 24 -1.47 7.92 12.51
N PRO A 25 -1.31 7.72 13.84
CA PRO A 25 -1.04 8.81 14.78
C PRO A 25 0.32 9.48 14.55
N ASP A 26 1.29 8.73 14.04
CA ASP A 26 2.66 9.13 13.72
C ASP A 26 2.82 9.75 12.32
N LEU A 27 1.85 9.52 11.42
CA LEU A 27 1.84 10.15 10.10
C LEU A 27 1.45 11.62 10.22
N VAL A 28 2.25 12.53 9.66
CA VAL A 28 1.94 13.96 9.69
C VAL A 28 0.75 14.27 8.78
N ASP A 29 -0.16 15.12 9.25
CA ASP A 29 -1.30 15.57 8.44
C ASP A 29 -0.81 16.56 7.37
N SER A 30 -1.36 16.45 6.15
CA SER A 30 -1.07 17.35 5.06
C SER A 30 -2.34 17.75 4.30
N ASN A 31 -2.27 18.91 3.66
CA ASN A 31 -3.29 19.52 2.85
C ASN A 31 -2.86 19.40 1.39
N GLN A 32 -3.66 18.69 0.60
CA GLN A 32 -3.54 18.56 -0.84
C GLN A 32 -4.46 19.61 -1.47
N VAL A 33 -4.01 20.27 -2.54
CA VAL A 33 -4.80 21.35 -3.14
C VAL A 33 -5.11 21.05 -4.59
N ILE A 34 -6.38 21.27 -4.96
CA ILE A 34 -6.87 21.12 -6.32
C ILE A 34 -7.35 22.48 -6.81
N VAL A 35 -6.74 22.95 -7.90
CA VAL A 35 -7.11 24.19 -8.56
C VAL A 35 -7.75 23.86 -9.90
N ARG A 36 -9.01 24.26 -10.07
CA ARG A 36 -9.74 24.06 -11.33
C ARG A 36 -9.91 25.38 -12.07
N ALA A 37 -9.81 25.34 -13.39
CA ALA A 37 -10.21 26.42 -14.28
C ALA A 37 -10.85 25.83 -15.56
N GLY A 38 -12.18 25.91 -15.64
CA GLY A 38 -12.91 25.30 -16.76
C GLY A 38 -12.90 23.77 -16.68
N ASN A 39 -12.41 23.11 -17.73
CA ASN A 39 -12.31 21.65 -17.87
C ASN A 39 -10.92 21.09 -17.54
N GLU A 40 -10.03 21.89 -16.96
CA GLU A 40 -8.72 21.43 -16.51
C GLU A 40 -8.50 21.75 -15.03
N ALA A 41 -7.70 20.90 -14.40
CA ALA A 41 -7.31 20.99 -13.01
C ALA A 41 -5.82 20.74 -12.79
N VAL A 42 -5.31 21.36 -11.73
CA VAL A 42 -3.95 21.24 -11.22
C VAL A 42 -4.03 20.65 -9.82
N LEU A 43 -3.28 19.58 -9.56
CA LEU A 43 -3.08 19.00 -8.23
C LEU A 43 -1.75 19.51 -7.67
N ILE A 44 -1.76 20.11 -6.48
CA ILE A 44 -0.58 20.68 -5.83
C ILE A 44 -0.29 19.86 -4.58
N ASP A 45 0.96 19.42 -4.44
CA ASP A 45 1.47 18.55 -3.38
C ASP A 45 0.51 17.36 -3.12
N PRO A 46 0.42 16.40 -4.08
CA PRO A 46 -0.56 15.30 -4.08
C PRO A 46 -0.53 14.39 -2.85
N GLY A 47 0.49 14.49 -2.00
CA GLY A 47 0.58 13.71 -0.78
C GLY A 47 1.54 12.53 -0.88
N GLY A 48 1.68 11.82 0.23
CA GLY A 48 2.42 10.57 0.29
C GLY A 48 1.57 9.32 -0.03
N VAL A 49 2.23 8.20 -0.33
CA VAL A 49 1.59 6.91 -0.67
C VAL A 49 0.57 6.48 0.38
N GLU A 50 0.89 6.64 1.68
CA GLU A 50 0.01 6.23 2.79
C GLU A 50 -1.37 6.93 2.79
N ILE A 51 -1.44 8.19 2.37
CA ILE A 51 -2.70 8.94 2.31
C ILE A 51 -3.37 8.87 0.93
N PHE A 52 -2.72 8.28 -0.07
CA PHE A 52 -3.22 8.25 -1.45
C PHE A 52 -4.67 7.74 -1.55
N PRO A 53 -5.08 6.60 -0.95
CA PRO A 53 -6.46 6.14 -1.08
C PRO A 53 -7.49 7.14 -0.55
N ALA A 54 -7.14 7.87 0.52
CA ALA A 54 -8.02 8.85 1.15
C ALA A 54 -8.08 10.17 0.37
N VAL A 55 -6.96 10.61 -0.19
CA VAL A 55 -6.89 11.78 -1.08
C VAL A 55 -7.61 11.47 -2.39
N PHE A 56 -7.33 10.31 -3.00
CA PHE A 56 -7.95 9.84 -4.23
C PHE A 56 -9.48 9.83 -4.14
N ASP A 57 -10.04 9.18 -3.12
CA ASP A 57 -11.50 9.16 -2.87
C ASP A 57 -12.07 10.57 -2.69
N ALA A 58 -11.32 11.49 -2.07
CA ALA A 58 -11.77 12.87 -1.92
C ALA A 58 -11.71 13.68 -3.22
N VAL A 59 -10.68 13.48 -4.03
CA VAL A 59 -10.51 14.15 -5.33
C VAL A 59 -11.51 13.64 -6.36
N GLU A 60 -11.71 12.33 -6.46
CA GLU A 60 -12.63 11.70 -7.42
C GLU A 60 -14.08 12.20 -7.25
N ARG A 61 -14.49 12.51 -6.01
CA ARG A 61 -15.81 13.11 -5.73
C ARG A 61 -16.00 14.52 -6.27
N GLU A 62 -14.91 15.27 -6.44
CA GLU A 62 -14.95 16.72 -6.67
C GLU A 62 -14.53 17.11 -8.08
N VAL A 63 -13.56 16.38 -8.66
CA VAL A 63 -12.99 16.65 -9.98
C VAL A 63 -12.83 15.34 -10.75
N PRO A 64 -13.32 15.24 -12.01
CA PRO A 64 -13.03 14.10 -12.86
C PRO A 64 -11.51 13.95 -13.03
N LEU A 65 -10.98 12.73 -12.85
CA LEU A 65 -9.54 12.47 -12.99
C LEU A 65 -9.00 12.84 -14.38
N ALA A 66 -9.85 12.74 -15.41
CA ALA A 66 -9.53 13.17 -16.76
C ALA A 66 -9.37 14.69 -16.91
N ASP A 67 -9.83 15.51 -15.95
CA ASP A 67 -9.61 16.96 -15.98
C ASP A 67 -8.24 17.32 -15.37
N ILE A 68 -7.59 16.44 -14.61
CA ILE A 68 -6.28 16.72 -13.99
C ILE A 68 -5.19 16.61 -15.06
N LYS A 69 -4.51 17.73 -15.35
CA LYS A 69 -3.45 17.81 -16.38
C LYS A 69 -2.07 18.15 -15.84
N HIS A 70 -2.03 18.68 -14.63
CA HIS A 70 -0.82 19.17 -14.00
C HIS A 70 -0.72 18.69 -12.57
N VAL A 71 0.48 18.28 -12.19
CA VAL A 71 0.89 18.11 -10.80
C VAL A 71 1.97 19.14 -10.51
N ILE A 72 1.90 19.80 -9.36
CA ILE A 72 2.97 20.69 -8.87
C ILE A 72 3.51 20.09 -7.58
N LEU A 73 4.81 19.82 -7.54
CA LEU A 73 5.55 19.51 -6.33
C LEU A 73 6.28 20.78 -5.88
N THR A 74 5.91 21.33 -4.72
CA THR A 74 6.55 22.54 -4.20
C THR A 74 8.02 22.31 -3.87
N HIS A 75 8.34 21.12 -3.36
CA HIS A 75 9.68 20.65 -3.00
C HIS A 75 9.75 19.11 -2.98
N GLU A 76 10.84 18.54 -2.44
CA GLU A 76 11.20 17.13 -2.53
C GLU A 76 10.61 16.19 -1.47
N ASP A 77 9.97 16.72 -0.43
CA ASP A 77 9.61 15.89 0.73
C ASP A 77 8.62 14.77 0.36
N PRO A 78 8.72 13.60 1.01
CA PRO A 78 7.91 12.44 0.65
C PRO A 78 6.40 12.68 0.81
N ASP A 79 5.99 13.54 1.74
CA ASP A 79 4.58 13.85 1.91
C ASP A 79 4.07 14.94 0.96
N ALA A 80 4.95 15.59 0.19
CA ALA A 80 4.55 16.44 -0.93
C ALA A 80 4.21 15.58 -2.15
N GLY A 81 5.05 14.59 -2.49
CA GLY A 81 5.01 13.99 -3.82
C GLY A 81 5.21 12.48 -3.95
N SER A 82 5.43 11.70 -2.88
CA SER A 82 5.73 10.26 -3.05
C SER A 82 4.59 9.43 -3.65
N SER A 83 3.35 9.93 -3.61
CA SER A 83 2.20 9.30 -4.31
C SER A 83 2.14 9.59 -5.81
N LEU A 84 3.09 10.35 -6.38
CA LEU A 84 3.10 10.73 -7.79
C LEU A 84 2.87 9.56 -8.77
N PRO A 85 3.53 8.38 -8.62
CA PRO A 85 3.33 7.26 -9.54
C PRO A 85 1.86 6.81 -9.59
N LEU A 86 1.21 6.74 -8.42
CA LEU A 86 -0.18 6.33 -8.31
C LEU A 86 -1.13 7.35 -8.96
N TRP A 87 -0.83 8.65 -8.85
CA TRP A 87 -1.59 9.68 -9.55
C TRP A 87 -1.44 9.58 -11.06
N ARG A 88 -0.26 9.22 -11.56
CA ARG A 88 0.00 9.03 -12.98
C ARG A 88 -0.73 7.80 -13.54
N GLU A 89 -0.88 6.74 -12.75
CA GLU A 89 -1.67 5.55 -13.12
C GLU A 89 -3.17 5.83 -13.24
N VAL A 90 -3.73 6.65 -12.34
CA VAL A 90 -5.19 6.88 -12.28
C VAL A 90 -5.66 8.07 -13.13
N CYS A 91 -4.78 8.99 -13.50
CA CYS A 91 -5.12 10.09 -14.40
C CYS A 91 -5.09 9.61 -15.86
N VAL A 92 -6.14 9.94 -16.62
CA VAL A 92 -6.41 9.34 -17.94
C VAL A 92 -5.47 9.84 -19.03
N ASP A 93 -4.96 11.07 -18.90
CA ASP A 93 -4.10 11.72 -19.89
C ASP A 93 -2.73 12.03 -19.28
N GLU A 94 -1.72 12.27 -20.14
CA GLU A 94 -0.36 12.64 -19.72
C GLU A 94 -0.35 13.80 -18.71
N LEU A 95 0.21 13.55 -17.53
CA LEU A 95 0.37 14.54 -16.46
C LEU A 95 1.70 15.27 -16.62
N LYS A 96 1.64 16.60 -16.68
CA LYS A 96 2.84 17.44 -16.55
C LYS A 96 3.17 17.69 -15.10
N VAL A 97 4.36 17.28 -14.68
CA VAL A 97 4.79 17.35 -13.27
C VAL A 97 5.81 18.48 -13.09
N HIS A 98 5.38 19.59 -12.52
CA HIS A 98 6.24 20.74 -12.26
C HIS A 98 6.99 20.53 -10.95
N VAL A 99 8.31 20.59 -11.00
CA VAL A 99 9.20 20.39 -9.84
C VAL A 99 10.37 21.37 -9.90
N PRO A 100 10.88 21.89 -8.76
CA PRO A 100 12.16 22.60 -8.75
C PRO A 100 13.23 21.84 -9.55
N TRP A 101 13.92 22.53 -10.46
CA TRP A 101 14.96 21.90 -11.28
C TRP A 101 16.02 21.19 -10.43
N LEU A 102 16.28 21.73 -9.23
CA LEU A 102 17.20 21.18 -8.24
C LEU A 102 16.85 19.74 -7.85
N TRP A 103 15.56 19.40 -7.81
CA TRP A 103 15.06 18.11 -7.36
C TRP A 103 14.74 17.15 -8.49
N LEU A 104 14.83 17.58 -9.75
CA LEU A 104 14.44 16.76 -10.90
C LEU A 104 15.05 15.35 -10.84
N GLY A 105 16.36 15.25 -10.60
CA GLY A 105 17.05 13.96 -10.49
C GLY A 105 16.65 13.13 -9.26
N TYR A 106 16.17 13.77 -8.20
CA TYR A 106 15.73 13.11 -6.96
C TYR A 106 14.30 12.58 -7.08
N VAL A 107 13.37 13.41 -7.56
CA VAL A 107 11.98 12.97 -7.76
C VAL A 107 11.82 11.96 -8.90
N THR A 108 12.81 11.87 -9.79
CA THR A 108 12.91 10.77 -10.79
C THR A 108 13.00 9.39 -10.11
N HIS A 109 13.41 9.31 -8.83
CA HIS A 109 13.32 8.07 -8.06
C HIS A 109 11.90 7.69 -7.65
N TYR A 110 10.96 8.66 -7.61
CA TYR A 110 9.54 8.35 -7.44
C TYR A 110 8.94 7.81 -8.73
N ASP A 111 9.11 8.54 -9.82
CA ASP A 111 8.56 8.17 -11.13
C ASP A 111 9.53 8.58 -12.24
N ARG A 112 10.18 7.61 -12.88
CA ARG A 112 11.13 7.87 -13.98
C ARG A 112 10.42 8.30 -15.28
N GLU A 113 9.16 7.91 -15.45
CA GLU A 113 8.39 8.10 -16.67
C GLU A 113 7.51 9.34 -16.64
N ALA A 114 7.43 10.04 -15.50
CA ALA A 114 6.71 11.29 -15.39
C ALA A 114 7.26 12.36 -16.35
N ASP A 115 6.34 13.09 -17.01
CA ASP A 115 6.68 14.24 -17.85
C ASP A 115 7.01 15.45 -16.96
N PHE A 116 8.25 15.47 -16.46
CA PHE A 116 8.70 16.53 -15.57
C PHE A 116 8.99 17.83 -16.32
N VAL A 117 8.47 18.93 -15.75
CA VAL A 117 8.80 20.30 -16.12
C VAL A 117 9.68 20.89 -15.03
N ALA A 118 10.95 21.13 -15.35
CA ALA A 118 11.90 21.76 -14.45
C ALA A 118 11.56 23.24 -14.24
N VAL A 119 11.21 23.60 -13.01
CA VAL A 119 10.95 24.97 -12.59
C VAL A 119 12.28 25.66 -12.28
N PRO A 120 12.64 26.77 -12.95
CA PRO A 120 13.87 27.52 -12.69
C PRO A 120 13.78 28.26 -11.34
N ASP A 121 14.93 28.63 -10.75
CA ASP A 121 14.99 29.29 -9.44
C ASP A 121 14.23 30.63 -9.38
N GLU A 122 14.06 31.32 -10.51
CA GLU A 122 13.27 32.55 -10.58
C GLU A 122 11.75 32.31 -10.55
N GLY A 123 11.32 31.05 -10.64
CA GLY A 123 9.93 30.64 -10.76
C GLY A 123 9.42 30.68 -12.21
N MET A 124 8.15 30.33 -12.40
CA MET A 124 7.51 30.34 -13.72
C MET A 124 6.00 30.52 -13.61
N GLU A 125 5.36 30.81 -14.75
CA GLU A 125 3.90 30.84 -14.88
C GLU A 125 3.42 29.54 -15.53
N ILE A 126 2.43 28.90 -14.90
CA ILE A 126 1.72 27.73 -15.45
C ILE A 126 0.37 28.21 -15.96
N ARG A 127 0.04 27.83 -17.19
CA ARG A 127 -1.26 28.09 -17.83
C ARG A 127 -1.95 26.77 -18.12
N PHE A 128 -3.25 26.72 -17.83
CA PHE A 128 -4.07 25.52 -17.97
C PHE A 128 -5.54 25.91 -18.20
N GLY A 129 -6.27 25.07 -18.92
CA GLY A 129 -7.67 25.27 -19.27
C GLY A 129 -7.99 26.61 -19.95
N ASP A 130 -9.26 27.00 -19.90
CA ASP A 130 -9.74 28.28 -20.43
C ASP A 130 -9.45 29.42 -19.42
N GLY A 131 -8.19 29.84 -19.38
CA GLY A 131 -7.74 31.03 -18.66
C GLY A 131 -7.22 30.80 -17.24
N GLY A 132 -6.95 29.54 -16.86
CA GLY A 132 -6.25 29.22 -15.62
C GLY A 132 -4.80 29.68 -15.66
N ARG A 133 -4.35 30.32 -14.57
CA ARG A 133 -2.99 30.83 -14.43
C ARG A 133 -2.51 30.71 -12.99
N LEU A 134 -1.37 30.05 -12.80
CA LEU A 134 -0.67 29.95 -11.52
C LEU A 134 0.76 30.49 -11.67
N GLN A 135 1.26 31.17 -10.64
CA GLN A 135 2.63 31.69 -10.57
C GLN A 135 3.39 30.92 -9.49
N LEU A 136 4.49 30.29 -9.87
CA LEU A 136 5.42 29.67 -8.93
C LEU A 136 6.35 30.74 -8.38
N ILE A 137 6.22 31.05 -7.09
CA ILE A 137 6.93 32.10 -6.38
C ILE A 137 8.08 31.46 -5.59
N PRO A 138 9.35 31.83 -5.86
CA PRO A 138 10.50 31.22 -5.19
C PRO A 138 10.42 31.32 -3.66
N ALA A 139 10.62 30.21 -2.96
CA ALA A 139 10.55 30.07 -1.50
C ALA A 139 11.75 29.28 -0.94
N HIS A 140 12.88 29.32 -1.65
CA HIS A 140 14.12 28.61 -1.31
C HIS A 140 14.56 28.83 0.15
N TYR A 141 15.04 27.77 0.77
CA TYR A 141 15.47 27.68 2.18
C TYR A 141 14.34 27.86 3.23
N LEU A 142 13.08 27.74 2.81
CA LEU A 142 11.91 27.81 3.69
C LEU A 142 10.99 26.59 3.54
N HIS A 143 11.44 25.36 3.81
CA HIS A 143 12.77 24.98 4.34
C HIS A 143 13.70 24.40 3.28
N SER A 144 13.16 23.77 2.26
CA SER A 144 13.93 23.11 1.20
C SER A 144 14.73 24.13 0.37
N PRO A 145 16.00 23.83 -0.01
CA PRO A 145 16.79 24.71 -0.87
C PRO A 145 16.17 24.90 -2.26
N GLY A 146 15.35 23.97 -2.74
CA GLY A 146 14.54 24.11 -3.96
C GLY A 146 13.07 24.13 -3.58
N ASN A 147 12.45 25.29 -3.44
CA ASN A 147 11.08 25.38 -2.95
C ASN A 147 10.31 26.52 -3.62
N PHE A 148 9.01 26.32 -3.88
CA PHE A 148 8.11 27.34 -4.43
C PHE A 148 6.77 27.38 -3.68
N SER A 149 6.24 28.59 -3.51
CA SER A 149 4.82 28.81 -3.25
C SER A 149 4.05 28.94 -4.57
N VAL A 150 2.76 28.64 -4.59
CA VAL A 150 1.92 28.72 -5.80
C VAL A 150 0.85 29.80 -5.62
N PHE A 151 0.89 30.84 -6.45
CA PHE A 151 -0.04 31.97 -6.37
C PHE A 151 -0.99 32.02 -7.56
N ASP A 152 -2.29 32.15 -7.28
CA ASP A 152 -3.30 32.51 -8.28
C ASP A 152 -3.60 34.01 -8.21
N PRO A 153 -3.21 34.79 -9.24
CA PRO A 153 -3.39 36.23 -9.24
C PRO A 153 -4.85 36.68 -9.40
N ASP A 154 -5.73 35.83 -9.94
CA ASP A 154 -7.13 36.16 -10.16
C ASP A 154 -7.97 35.76 -8.93
N ALA A 155 -7.66 34.62 -8.29
CA ALA A 155 -8.30 34.19 -7.05
C ALA A 155 -7.73 34.85 -5.79
N LYS A 156 -6.53 35.46 -5.89
CA LYS A 156 -5.76 35.99 -4.74
C LYS A 156 -5.50 34.95 -3.65
N VAL A 157 -5.33 33.69 -4.06
CA VAL A 157 -4.98 32.56 -3.18
C VAL A 157 -3.51 32.21 -3.36
N LEU A 158 -2.80 32.06 -2.24
CA LEU A 158 -1.42 31.58 -2.20
C LEU A 158 -1.38 30.23 -1.49
N PHE A 159 -0.98 29.17 -2.19
CA PHE A 159 -0.50 27.96 -1.53
C PHE A 159 0.96 28.16 -1.12
N SER A 160 1.24 28.13 0.17
CA SER A 160 2.54 28.54 0.72
C SER A 160 3.49 27.37 1.02
N GLY A 161 3.10 26.12 0.73
CA GLY A 161 3.88 24.94 1.11
C GLY A 161 3.98 24.84 2.64
N ASP A 162 5.14 24.48 3.16
CA ASP A 162 5.38 24.44 4.62
C ASP A 162 5.41 25.82 5.30
N ILE A 163 5.47 26.92 4.55
CA ILE A 163 5.38 28.26 5.16
C ILE A 163 3.94 28.46 5.65
N GLY A 164 3.78 28.71 6.94
CA GLY A 164 2.47 28.71 7.61
C GLY A 164 2.02 27.33 8.09
N GLY A 165 2.85 26.29 7.91
CA GLY A 165 2.60 24.93 8.38
C GLY A 165 2.48 24.85 9.90
N ALA A 166 1.47 24.11 10.39
CA ALA A 166 1.24 23.90 11.81
C ALA A 166 0.82 22.47 12.15
N LEU A 167 1.33 21.94 13.25
CA LEU A 167 0.86 20.69 13.85
C LEU A 167 -0.29 20.96 14.82
N VAL A 168 -1.48 21.16 14.26
CA VAL A 168 -2.68 21.54 15.04
C VAL A 168 -3.27 20.31 15.74
N PRO A 169 -3.49 20.33 17.06
CA PRO A 169 -4.19 19.25 17.78
C PRO A 169 -5.61 19.06 17.25
N PRO A 170 -6.19 17.83 17.29
CA PRO A 170 -7.55 17.57 16.80
C PRO A 170 -8.62 18.51 17.39
N ASP A 171 -8.53 18.83 18.68
CA ASP A 171 -9.50 19.68 19.38
C ASP A 171 -9.44 21.16 18.92
N ASP A 172 -8.31 21.59 18.35
CA ASP A 172 -8.11 22.94 17.80
C ASP A 172 -8.45 23.01 16.28
N ARG A 173 -9.00 21.92 15.69
CA ARG A 173 -9.39 21.84 14.26
C ARG A 173 -10.90 22.02 14.05
N ASP A 174 -11.42 23.23 14.20
CA ASP A 174 -12.81 23.58 13.82
C ASP A 174 -12.89 24.11 12.38
N GLY A 175 -12.89 23.17 11.42
CA GLY A 175 -12.87 23.45 9.98
C GLY A 175 -11.44 23.65 9.46
N PHE A 176 -11.29 24.22 8.26
CA PHE A 176 -9.96 24.45 7.68
C PHE A 176 -9.42 25.85 7.94
N THR A 177 -10.19 26.80 8.49
CA THR A 177 -9.76 28.21 8.63
C THR A 177 -9.28 28.56 10.04
N VAL A 178 -8.20 29.34 10.15
CA VAL A 178 -7.74 29.92 11.41
C VAL A 178 -8.78 30.90 11.95
N ARG A 179 -9.40 30.58 13.09
CA ARG A 179 -10.36 31.47 13.78
C ARG A 179 -9.72 32.25 14.93
N ASP A 180 -8.86 31.60 15.70
CA ASP A 180 -8.07 32.20 16.77
C ASP A 180 -6.59 32.14 16.41
N PHE A 181 -6.08 33.26 15.86
CA PHE A 181 -4.69 33.34 15.44
C PHE A 181 -3.71 33.32 16.62
N ASP A 182 -4.07 33.89 17.77
CA ASP A 182 -3.16 33.97 18.91
C ASP A 182 -2.92 32.57 19.50
N ARG A 183 -3.98 31.75 19.57
CA ARG A 183 -3.87 30.32 19.87
C ARG A 183 -3.07 29.57 18.80
N HIS A 184 -3.33 29.85 17.52
CA HIS A 184 -2.70 29.13 16.41
C HIS A 184 -1.18 29.36 16.33
N VAL A 185 -0.69 30.53 16.75
CA VAL A 185 0.75 30.85 16.83
C VAL A 185 1.53 29.85 17.68
N GLU A 186 0.92 29.26 18.72
CA GLU A 186 1.56 28.23 19.53
C GLU A 186 1.98 27.00 18.69
N PHE A 187 1.17 26.64 17.70
CA PHE A 187 1.40 25.49 16.81
C PHE A 187 2.34 25.81 15.64
N LEU A 188 2.43 27.10 15.26
CA LEU A 188 3.34 27.57 14.21
C LEU A 188 4.78 27.68 14.71
N THR A 189 4.97 28.15 15.94
CA THR A 189 6.26 28.65 16.44
C THR A 189 7.36 27.58 16.40
N GLY A 190 7.17 26.43 17.05
CA GLY A 190 8.21 25.40 17.13
C GLY A 190 8.62 24.85 15.77
N PHE A 191 7.65 24.65 14.87
CA PHE A 191 7.89 24.19 13.51
C PHE A 191 8.72 25.22 12.72
N HIS A 192 8.28 26.49 12.68
CA HIS A 192 8.99 27.50 11.89
C HIS A 192 10.39 27.82 12.44
N GLN A 193 10.58 27.83 13.76
CA GLN A 193 11.90 28.06 14.36
C GLN A 193 12.90 26.96 14.00
N ARG A 194 12.43 25.72 13.87
CA ARG A 194 13.27 24.55 13.66
C ARG A 194 13.50 24.22 12.17
N TRP A 195 12.49 24.39 11.32
CA TRP A 195 12.56 24.05 9.89
C TRP A 195 13.05 25.21 9.03
N MET A 196 12.65 26.46 9.32
CA MET A 196 13.01 27.58 8.44
C MET A 196 14.47 27.99 8.67
N GLY A 197 15.29 27.85 7.62
CA GLY A 197 16.75 27.88 7.76
C GLY A 197 17.39 29.27 7.63
N SER A 198 16.67 30.26 7.09
CA SER A 198 17.30 31.54 6.71
C SER A 198 16.36 32.74 6.94
N PRO A 199 16.67 33.63 7.90
CA PRO A 199 15.96 34.90 8.07
C PRO A 199 15.98 35.76 6.80
N ALA A 200 17.09 35.77 6.06
CA ALA A 200 17.20 36.53 4.81
C ALA A 200 16.26 36.00 3.72
N ALA A 201 16.13 34.68 3.60
CA ALA A 201 15.20 34.06 2.66
C ALA A 201 13.75 34.37 3.04
N ARG A 202 13.42 34.28 4.33
CA ARG A 202 12.11 34.66 4.87
C ARG A 202 11.76 36.11 4.52
N ASP A 203 12.65 37.06 4.83
CA ASP A 203 12.37 38.49 4.66
C ASP A 203 12.13 38.83 3.18
N ASP A 204 12.91 38.22 2.28
CA ASP A 204 12.70 38.38 0.84
C ASP A 204 11.38 37.75 0.36
N TRP A 205 11.05 36.55 0.82
CA TRP A 205 9.77 35.89 0.51
C TRP A 205 8.58 36.74 0.98
N ILE A 206 8.60 37.20 2.23
CA ILE A 206 7.54 38.06 2.80
C ILE A 206 7.39 39.34 1.97
N ARG A 207 8.50 40.00 1.62
CA ARG A 207 8.48 41.21 0.77
C ARG A 207 7.80 40.95 -0.57
N ARG A 208 8.10 39.83 -1.24
CA ARG A 208 7.48 39.45 -2.52
C ARG A 208 6.01 39.10 -2.35
N VAL A 209 5.65 38.31 -1.34
CA VAL A 209 4.26 37.91 -1.06
C VAL A 209 3.38 39.11 -0.73
N ARG A 210 3.85 40.05 0.09
CA ARG A 210 3.13 41.32 0.37
C ARG A 210 2.85 42.12 -0.90
N ALA A 211 3.77 42.09 -1.88
CA ALA A 211 3.57 42.79 -3.15
C ALA A 211 2.53 42.10 -4.06
N LEU A 212 2.37 40.78 -3.95
CA LEU A 212 1.34 40.02 -4.67
C LEU A 212 -0.06 40.27 -4.10
N GLY A 213 -0.14 40.47 -2.78
CA GLY A 213 -1.37 40.76 -2.04
C GLY A 213 -2.37 39.60 -2.04
N PRO A 214 -2.02 38.43 -1.47
CA PRO A 214 -2.99 37.34 -1.31
C PRO A 214 -4.07 37.71 -0.28
N GLU A 215 -5.30 37.27 -0.52
CA GLU A 215 -6.42 37.37 0.42
C GLU A 215 -6.60 36.08 1.24
N VAL A 216 -6.04 34.97 0.73
CA VAL A 216 -6.03 33.65 1.36
C VAL A 216 -4.64 33.04 1.25
N ILE A 217 -4.13 32.49 2.37
CA ILE A 217 -2.92 31.67 2.39
C ILE A 217 -3.27 30.25 2.85
N VAL A 218 -2.96 29.27 2.02
CA VAL A 218 -3.17 27.84 2.28
C VAL A 218 -1.81 27.17 2.51
N PRO A 219 -1.47 26.76 3.74
CA PRO A 219 -0.28 25.97 3.98
C PRO A 219 -0.51 24.49 3.61
N GLN A 220 0.57 23.77 3.30
CA GLN A 220 0.56 22.32 3.11
C GLN A 220 0.21 21.57 4.41
N ARG A 221 0.29 22.21 5.57
CA ARG A 221 -0.09 21.61 6.86
C ARG A 221 -0.84 22.60 7.72
N GLY A 222 -1.83 22.13 8.47
CA GLY A 222 -2.58 22.97 9.40
C GLY A 222 -3.72 23.74 8.73
N LEU A 223 -3.96 24.98 9.17
CA LEU A 223 -5.16 25.74 8.86
C LEU A 223 -4.88 26.91 7.90
N VAL A 224 -5.88 27.27 7.12
CA VAL A 224 -5.91 28.33 6.12
C VAL A 224 -6.06 29.70 6.79
N PHE A 225 -5.23 30.66 6.36
CA PHE A 225 -5.32 32.04 6.78
C PHE A 225 -6.20 32.82 5.80
N THR A 226 -7.21 33.52 6.32
CA THR A 226 -8.11 34.36 5.53
C THR A 226 -8.25 35.75 6.13
N GLY A 227 -8.54 36.75 5.29
CA GLY A 227 -8.78 38.12 5.73
C GLY A 227 -7.63 38.69 6.56
N ALA A 228 -7.94 39.28 7.72
CA ALA A 228 -6.93 39.90 8.59
C ALA A 228 -5.86 38.91 9.10
N ASN A 229 -6.14 37.61 9.13
CA ASN A 229 -5.17 36.61 9.59
C ASN A 229 -4.01 36.42 8.61
N VAL A 230 -4.17 36.81 7.34
CA VAL A 230 -3.06 36.84 6.36
C VAL A 230 -1.99 37.83 6.80
N ASP A 231 -2.37 39.08 7.07
CA ASP A 231 -1.43 40.10 7.53
C ASP A 231 -0.84 39.76 8.90
N ARG A 232 -1.66 39.22 9.82
CA ARG A 232 -1.18 38.77 11.14
C ARG A 232 -0.11 37.69 11.00
N PHE A 233 -0.32 36.71 10.12
CA PHE A 233 0.66 35.67 9.83
C PHE A 233 1.98 36.26 9.29
N LEU A 234 1.91 37.09 8.25
CA LEU A 234 3.12 37.68 7.65
C LEU A 234 3.89 38.56 8.64
N ASN A 235 3.19 39.38 9.42
CA ASN A 235 3.80 40.21 10.46
C ASN A 235 4.45 39.35 11.55
N TRP A 236 3.79 38.28 11.99
CA TRP A 236 4.35 37.36 12.98
C TRP A 236 5.61 36.66 12.44
N PHE A 237 5.54 36.12 11.22
CA PHE A 237 6.63 35.35 10.64
C PHE A 237 7.89 36.21 10.47
N GLU A 238 7.74 37.46 10.03
CA GLU A 238 8.82 38.46 9.89
C GLU A 238 9.56 38.73 11.22
N THR A 239 8.87 38.58 12.36
CA THR A 239 9.47 38.81 13.69
C THR A 239 10.08 37.55 14.32
N LEU A 240 9.77 36.36 13.79
CA LEU A 240 10.19 35.09 14.39
C LEU A 240 11.71 34.86 14.24
N GLU A 241 12.41 34.57 15.32
CA GLU A 241 13.81 34.16 15.21
C GLU A 241 13.88 32.72 14.67
N ILE A 242 14.51 32.50 13.50
CA ILE A 242 14.58 31.20 12.79
C ILE A 242 16.04 30.85 12.43
N GLY A 243 16.30 29.59 12.08
CA GLY A 243 17.65 29.13 11.69
C GLY A 243 18.62 28.96 12.86
N ILE A 244 18.13 28.87 14.10
CA ILE A 244 18.93 28.89 15.34
C ILE A 244 19.20 27.48 15.87
N ALA A 245 19.26 26.46 15.01
CA ALA A 245 19.53 25.08 15.48
C ALA A 245 20.85 24.98 16.27
N VAL A 246 21.79 25.91 16.02
CA VAL A 246 23.08 26.02 16.71
C VAL A 246 23.35 27.48 17.05
N LYS A 247 23.65 27.78 18.31
CA LYS A 247 24.14 29.10 18.75
C LYS A 247 25.49 28.92 19.44
N ASP A 248 26.49 29.68 19.01
CA ASP A 248 27.86 29.61 19.55
C ASP A 248 28.45 28.19 19.54
N GLY A 249 28.16 27.39 18.50
CA GLY A 249 28.62 26.00 18.38
C GLY A 249 27.89 24.99 19.27
N THR A 250 26.86 25.42 19.99
CA THR A 250 26.05 24.56 20.84
C THR A 250 24.67 24.34 20.22
N PRO A 251 24.21 23.09 20.04
CA PRO A 251 22.83 22.82 19.64
C PRO A 251 21.85 23.46 20.61
N GLN A 252 20.95 24.29 20.10
CA GLN A 252 19.89 24.86 20.92
C GLN A 252 18.83 23.78 21.17
N ARG A 253 18.77 23.23 22.37
CA ARG A 253 17.64 22.38 22.81
C ARG A 253 16.46 23.29 23.09
N LEU A 254 15.42 23.21 22.24
CA LEU A 254 14.20 24.00 22.42
C LEU A 254 13.25 23.40 23.47
N THR A 255 13.48 22.15 23.91
CA THR A 255 12.74 21.49 25.00
C THR A 255 13.64 20.49 25.75
N GLU A 256 13.33 20.21 27.02
CA GLU A 256 13.92 19.07 27.73
C GLU A 256 13.60 17.77 26.99
N PRO A 257 14.55 16.82 26.90
CA PRO A 257 14.28 15.53 26.31
C PRO A 257 13.15 14.84 27.08
N ALA A 258 12.20 14.24 26.36
CA ALA A 258 11.26 13.32 26.97
C ALA A 258 12.06 12.24 27.74
N PRO A 259 11.59 11.83 28.94
CA PRO A 259 12.29 10.81 29.70
C PRO A 259 12.45 9.56 28.84
N ALA A 260 13.67 9.03 28.80
CA ALA A 260 13.95 7.77 28.12
C ALA A 260 13.04 6.68 28.72
N PRO A 261 12.46 5.78 27.90
CA PRO A 261 11.84 4.58 28.43
C PRO A 261 12.88 3.83 29.27
N GLU A 262 12.48 3.42 30.47
CA GLU A 262 13.38 2.76 31.43
C GLU A 262 14.02 1.53 30.77
N THR A 263 15.34 1.61 30.54
CA THR A 263 16.14 0.50 30.08
C THR A 263 16.32 -0.48 31.23
N THR A 264 15.64 -1.63 31.18
CA THR A 264 16.01 -2.78 31.98
C THR A 264 17.25 -3.42 31.38
N ASP A 265 18.39 -3.16 32.02
CA ASP A 265 19.67 -3.82 31.79
C ASP A 265 19.52 -5.34 31.95
N THR A 266 19.57 -6.09 30.84
CA THR A 266 19.95 -7.51 30.86
C THR A 266 20.88 -7.79 29.70
N ALA A 267 22.18 -7.54 29.92
CA ALA A 267 23.22 -8.10 29.07
C ALA A 267 23.27 -9.62 29.32
N ALA A 268 22.65 -10.39 28.43
CA ALA A 268 22.87 -11.83 28.30
C ALA A 268 23.63 -12.08 26.99
N SER A 269 24.72 -12.83 27.08
CA SER A 269 25.61 -13.17 25.97
C SER A 269 24.87 -13.87 24.83
N ALA A 270 25.14 -13.46 23.58
CA ALA A 270 24.67 -14.14 22.38
C ALA A 270 25.02 -15.64 22.41
N PRO A 271 24.05 -16.54 22.14
CA PRO A 271 24.34 -17.96 21.98
C PRO A 271 25.00 -18.23 20.62
N PRO A 272 25.79 -19.30 20.47
CA PRO A 272 26.36 -19.69 19.19
C PRO A 272 25.26 -20.20 18.24
N PRO A 273 25.46 -20.09 16.91
CA PRO A 273 24.47 -20.55 15.93
C PRO A 273 24.19 -22.06 16.08
N PRO A 274 22.92 -22.49 15.92
CA PRO A 274 22.53 -23.88 16.13
C PRO A 274 23.10 -24.81 15.05
N GLU A 275 23.48 -26.03 15.48
CA GLU A 275 23.95 -27.10 14.61
C GLU A 275 22.82 -27.69 13.76
N ILE A 276 23.05 -27.73 12.45
CA ILE A 276 22.16 -28.23 11.41
C ILE A 276 21.99 -29.76 11.54
N LYS A 277 20.76 -30.24 11.68
CA LYS A 277 20.41 -31.66 11.49
C LYS A 277 20.17 -31.95 10.02
N ALA A 278 20.93 -32.89 9.47
CA ALA A 278 20.71 -33.40 8.12
C ALA A 278 19.54 -34.40 8.07
N ALA A 279 18.60 -34.20 7.12
CA ALA A 279 18.37 -35.08 5.96
C ALA A 279 16.91 -35.02 5.43
N THR A 280 16.75 -34.77 4.13
CA THR A 280 16.05 -35.70 3.20
C THR A 280 16.44 -35.43 1.74
N LYS A 281 16.32 -36.45 0.89
CA LYS A 281 16.95 -36.63 -0.44
C LYS A 281 16.55 -35.60 -1.52
N PRO A 282 17.32 -35.48 -2.63
CA PRO A 282 17.01 -34.57 -3.73
C PRO A 282 15.67 -34.93 -4.38
N ASP A 283 14.84 -33.90 -4.54
CA ASP A 283 13.58 -33.92 -5.28
C ASP A 283 13.84 -34.26 -6.76
N ASP A 284 13.04 -35.15 -7.36
CA ASP A 284 13.17 -35.65 -8.76
C ASP A 284 12.74 -34.58 -9.81
N SER A 285 12.68 -33.31 -9.42
CA SER A 285 12.23 -32.20 -10.27
C SER A 285 13.08 -32.08 -11.54
N PRO A 286 12.45 -31.97 -12.73
CA PRO A 286 13.16 -31.90 -14.01
C PRO A 286 14.03 -30.64 -14.17
N ILE A 287 13.84 -29.64 -13.31
CA ILE A 287 14.59 -28.38 -13.31
C ILE A 287 15.65 -28.30 -12.21
N MET A 288 15.85 -29.38 -11.43
CA MET A 288 16.75 -29.40 -10.29
C MET A 288 18.17 -28.93 -10.64
N GLY A 289 18.58 -27.81 -10.05
CA GLY A 289 19.91 -27.23 -10.21
C GLY A 289 20.24 -26.66 -11.59
N VAL A 290 19.28 -26.59 -12.52
CA VAL A 290 19.49 -26.04 -13.88
C VAL A 290 19.94 -24.58 -13.84
N GLY A 291 19.46 -23.81 -12.86
CA GLY A 291 19.78 -22.41 -12.64
C GLY A 291 21.13 -22.13 -11.96
N LYS A 292 21.85 -23.15 -11.44
CA LYS A 292 23.11 -22.94 -10.71
C LYS A 292 24.16 -22.13 -11.49
N PRO A 293 24.42 -22.39 -12.79
CA PRO A 293 25.38 -21.59 -13.56
C PRO A 293 24.92 -20.13 -13.72
N LEU A 294 23.62 -19.92 -13.89
CA LEU A 294 23.04 -18.58 -14.05
C LEU A 294 23.14 -17.79 -12.73
N ALA A 295 22.77 -18.40 -11.60
CA ALA A 295 22.90 -17.79 -10.28
C ALA A 295 24.33 -17.33 -10.01
N ARG A 296 25.32 -18.17 -10.33
CA ARG A 296 26.73 -17.82 -10.19
C ARG A 296 27.12 -16.63 -11.07
N ALA A 297 26.71 -16.62 -12.34
CA ALA A 297 27.01 -15.53 -13.27
C ALA A 297 26.36 -14.21 -12.82
N LEU A 298 25.11 -14.25 -12.34
CA LEU A 298 24.40 -13.07 -11.84
C LEU A 298 25.08 -12.52 -10.59
N LYS A 299 25.44 -13.39 -9.63
CA LYS A 299 26.17 -13.00 -8.42
C LYS A 299 27.55 -12.40 -8.73
N GLU A 300 28.29 -12.99 -9.67
CA GLU A 300 29.58 -12.44 -10.13
C GLU A 300 29.43 -11.08 -10.83
N SER A 301 28.30 -10.82 -11.48
CA SER A 301 28.00 -9.53 -12.13
C SER A 301 27.55 -8.43 -11.16
N GLY A 302 27.08 -8.80 -9.96
CA GLY A 302 26.48 -7.88 -8.99
C GLY A 302 25.15 -7.28 -9.46
N ARG A 303 24.51 -7.87 -10.48
CA ARG A 303 23.19 -7.43 -10.96
C ARG A 303 22.12 -7.90 -9.98
N GLN A 304 21.33 -6.95 -9.49
CA GLN A 304 20.13 -7.18 -8.70
C GLN A 304 18.88 -6.90 -9.55
N PHE A 305 17.76 -7.46 -9.13
CA PHE A 305 16.48 -7.39 -9.82
C PHE A 305 15.38 -6.92 -8.86
N ARG A 306 14.30 -6.39 -9.42
CA ARG A 306 13.06 -6.20 -8.66
C ARG A 306 12.23 -7.48 -8.71
N LEU A 307 11.78 -7.97 -7.56
CA LEU A 307 10.89 -9.14 -7.47
C LEU A 307 9.43 -8.73 -7.60
N ILE A 308 8.72 -9.28 -8.59
CA ILE A 308 7.28 -9.11 -8.77
C ILE A 308 6.58 -10.37 -8.30
N THR A 309 5.84 -10.30 -7.20
CA THR A 309 5.19 -11.49 -6.64
C THR A 309 3.87 -11.16 -5.95
N ARG A 310 3.18 -12.16 -5.41
CA ARG A 310 1.94 -11.98 -4.66
C ARG A 310 2.22 -11.69 -3.18
N SER A 311 1.33 -10.94 -2.54
CA SER A 311 1.37 -10.75 -1.08
C SER A 311 0.71 -11.94 -0.36
N ASP A 312 1.33 -13.11 -0.47
CA ASP A 312 0.96 -14.34 0.21
C ASP A 312 2.21 -15.14 0.63
N PHE A 313 2.00 -16.28 1.28
CA PHE A 313 3.09 -17.05 1.89
C PHE A 313 4.07 -17.63 0.85
N ASP A 314 3.61 -17.93 -0.35
CA ASP A 314 4.47 -18.37 -1.46
C ASP A 314 5.35 -17.21 -1.98
N GLY A 315 4.77 -16.01 -2.13
CA GLY A 315 5.53 -14.80 -2.45
C GLY A 315 6.55 -14.41 -1.37
N LEU A 316 6.20 -14.55 -0.09
CA LEU A 316 7.12 -14.36 1.04
C LEU A 316 8.32 -15.29 0.92
N ALA A 317 8.07 -16.59 0.71
CA ALA A 317 9.14 -17.57 0.58
C ALA A 317 10.00 -17.34 -0.68
N CYS A 318 9.40 -16.93 -1.79
CA CYS A 318 10.15 -16.50 -2.97
C CYS A 318 11.10 -15.34 -2.65
N ALA A 319 10.62 -14.33 -1.92
CA ALA A 319 11.44 -13.20 -1.50
C ALA A 319 12.60 -13.65 -0.59
N VAL A 320 12.34 -14.51 0.39
CA VAL A 320 13.36 -15.12 1.26
C VAL A 320 14.46 -15.81 0.43
N LEU A 321 14.09 -16.61 -0.57
CA LEU A 321 15.02 -17.31 -1.44
C LEU A 321 15.89 -16.34 -2.25
N PHE A 322 15.28 -15.33 -2.89
CA PHE A 322 16.04 -14.38 -3.71
C PHE A 322 16.91 -13.43 -2.88
N GLU A 323 16.48 -13.05 -1.68
CA GLU A 323 17.27 -12.31 -0.70
C GLU A 323 18.50 -13.11 -0.24
N GLU A 324 18.37 -14.41 0.04
CA GLU A 324 19.52 -15.26 0.39
C GLU A 324 20.57 -15.33 -0.74
N MET A 325 20.11 -15.28 -1.99
CA MET A 325 21.00 -15.26 -3.14
C MET A 325 21.64 -13.89 -3.41
N GLU A 326 21.18 -12.82 -2.75
CA GLU A 326 21.55 -11.43 -3.01
C GLU A 326 21.21 -11.02 -4.47
N LEU A 327 20.09 -11.53 -5.00
CA LEU A 327 19.68 -11.29 -6.39
C LEU A 327 18.60 -10.21 -6.52
N ILE A 328 18.02 -9.74 -5.42
CA ILE A 328 16.99 -8.70 -5.45
C ILE A 328 17.39 -7.49 -4.62
N ASP A 329 16.87 -6.32 -4.98
CA ASP A 329 17.04 -5.04 -4.28
C ASP A 329 15.72 -4.28 -4.07
N ASP A 330 14.64 -4.76 -4.68
CA ASP A 330 13.29 -4.24 -4.54
C ASP A 330 12.26 -5.37 -4.68
N ILE A 331 11.08 -5.19 -4.06
CA ILE A 331 9.98 -6.15 -4.09
C ILE A 331 8.68 -5.39 -4.32
N LEU A 332 7.97 -5.76 -5.38
CA LEU A 332 6.63 -5.26 -5.68
C LEU A 332 5.62 -6.39 -5.54
N PHE A 333 4.72 -6.25 -4.56
CA PHE A 333 3.57 -7.13 -4.44
C PHE A 333 2.44 -6.70 -5.39
N VAL A 334 1.98 -7.62 -6.24
CA VAL A 334 0.93 -7.38 -7.23
C VAL A 334 -0.17 -8.43 -7.13
N HIS A 335 -1.37 -8.06 -7.55
CA HIS A 335 -2.45 -9.00 -7.82
C HIS A 335 -2.28 -9.59 -9.23
N PRO A 336 -2.55 -10.90 -9.46
CA PRO A 336 -2.42 -11.54 -10.78
C PRO A 336 -3.12 -10.80 -11.93
N ARG A 337 -4.25 -10.16 -11.60
CA ARG A 337 -5.01 -9.32 -12.52
C ARG A 337 -4.16 -8.17 -13.09
N GLN A 338 -3.40 -7.47 -12.26
CA GLN A 338 -2.62 -6.30 -12.70
C GLN A 338 -1.59 -6.70 -13.78
N MET A 339 -0.95 -7.87 -13.61
CA MET A 339 -0.07 -8.46 -14.62
C MET A 339 -0.83 -8.79 -15.92
N GLN A 340 -2.02 -9.38 -15.84
CA GLN A 340 -2.82 -9.74 -17.01
C GLN A 340 -3.30 -8.54 -17.83
N TYR A 341 -3.62 -7.43 -17.16
CA TYR A 341 -4.09 -6.20 -17.81
C TYR A 341 -2.94 -5.28 -18.25
N GLY A 342 -1.68 -5.65 -17.97
CA GLY A 342 -0.52 -4.84 -18.31
C GLY A 342 -0.43 -3.55 -17.49
N GLU A 343 -1.01 -3.54 -16.29
CA GLU A 343 -1.03 -2.41 -15.35
C GLU A 343 0.29 -2.29 -14.57
N VAL A 344 1.16 -3.31 -14.63
CA VAL A 344 2.48 -3.31 -14.01
C VAL A 344 3.52 -2.93 -15.06
N ASP A 345 4.33 -1.90 -14.77
CA ASP A 345 5.48 -1.54 -15.59
C ASP A 345 6.59 -2.58 -15.40
N LEU A 346 6.81 -3.39 -16.43
CA LEU A 346 7.72 -4.52 -16.42
C LEU A 346 8.87 -4.29 -17.40
N THR A 347 10.07 -4.65 -16.96
CA THR A 347 11.34 -4.49 -17.66
C THR A 347 12.18 -5.75 -17.55
N ASP A 348 13.30 -5.80 -18.27
CA ASP A 348 14.27 -6.89 -18.14
C ASP A 348 15.06 -6.83 -16.82
N ASN A 349 14.73 -5.90 -15.91
CA ASN A 349 15.22 -5.87 -14.54
C ASN A 349 14.28 -6.54 -13.53
N ASP A 350 13.18 -7.14 -13.99
CA ASP A 350 12.19 -7.78 -13.13
C ASP A 350 12.33 -9.31 -13.14
N ILE A 351 12.21 -9.93 -11.96
CA ILE A 351 11.96 -11.36 -11.81
C ILE A 351 10.55 -11.52 -11.28
N SER A 352 9.73 -12.38 -11.90
CA SER A 352 8.36 -12.60 -11.44
C SER A 352 8.16 -13.99 -10.85
N THR A 353 7.43 -14.12 -9.75
CA THR A 353 7.05 -15.42 -9.17
C THR A 353 5.56 -15.48 -8.84
N ASN A 354 4.92 -16.63 -9.10
CA ASN A 354 3.51 -16.89 -8.82
C ASN A 354 2.57 -15.79 -9.38
N VAL A 355 2.91 -15.21 -10.52
CA VAL A 355 2.08 -14.22 -11.22
C VAL A 355 2.06 -14.52 -12.72
N PRO A 356 1.00 -14.12 -13.44
CA PRO A 356 0.86 -14.42 -14.86
C PRO A 356 2.08 -13.99 -15.67
N PHE A 357 2.59 -14.90 -16.49
CA PHE A 357 3.77 -14.67 -17.34
C PHE A 357 3.63 -13.43 -18.23
N ASP A 358 4.68 -12.61 -18.25
CA ASP A 358 4.89 -11.51 -19.20
C ASP A 358 6.28 -11.66 -19.82
N GLU A 359 6.42 -11.41 -21.13
CA GLU A 359 7.68 -11.63 -21.82
C GLU A 359 8.75 -10.58 -21.52
N ARG A 360 8.37 -9.44 -20.92
CA ARG A 360 9.28 -8.33 -20.59
C ARG A 360 10.20 -8.64 -19.42
N VAL A 361 9.80 -9.53 -18.51
CA VAL A 361 10.59 -9.85 -17.31
C VAL A 361 11.84 -10.66 -17.65
N TYR A 362 12.88 -10.53 -16.83
CA TYR A 362 14.13 -11.27 -16.96
C TYR A 362 13.92 -12.78 -16.83
N LEU A 363 13.23 -13.19 -15.77
CA LEU A 363 12.83 -14.57 -15.49
C LEU A 363 11.48 -14.59 -14.82
N ALA A 364 10.64 -15.54 -15.23
CA ALA A 364 9.35 -15.83 -14.62
C ALA A 364 9.35 -17.25 -14.06
N PHE A 365 8.97 -17.39 -12.79
CA PHE A 365 8.81 -18.68 -12.11
C PHE A 365 7.33 -18.96 -11.83
N ASP A 366 6.85 -20.08 -12.34
CA ASP A 366 5.45 -20.48 -12.20
C ASP A 366 5.32 -22.00 -12.06
N HIS A 367 4.17 -22.45 -11.58
CA HIS A 367 3.80 -23.86 -11.42
C HIS A 367 2.36 -24.14 -11.90
N HIS A 368 1.62 -23.12 -12.35
CA HIS A 368 0.25 -23.29 -12.82
C HIS A 368 0.21 -23.85 -14.25
N LEU A 369 -0.39 -25.03 -14.41
CA LEU A 369 -0.59 -25.63 -15.74
C LEU A 369 -1.38 -24.72 -16.69
N SER A 370 -2.32 -23.92 -16.18
CA SER A 370 -3.10 -22.95 -16.97
C SER A 370 -2.23 -21.89 -17.66
N GLU A 371 -1.08 -21.55 -17.08
CA GLU A 371 -0.17 -20.58 -17.68
C GLU A 371 0.58 -21.17 -18.88
N MET A 372 0.86 -22.48 -18.88
CA MET A 372 1.40 -23.16 -20.07
C MET A 372 0.43 -23.09 -21.25
N GLU A 373 -0.86 -23.29 -20.99
CA GLU A 373 -1.91 -23.20 -22.01
C GLU A 373 -2.07 -21.76 -22.52
N ARG A 374 -2.05 -20.77 -21.62
CA ARG A 374 -2.18 -19.35 -21.94
C ARG A 374 -1.01 -18.81 -22.78
N VAL A 375 0.22 -19.18 -22.42
CA VAL A 375 1.44 -18.70 -23.10
C VAL A 375 1.64 -19.38 -24.48
N GLY A 376 1.02 -20.53 -24.70
CA GLY A 376 0.97 -21.18 -26.01
C GLY A 376 2.30 -21.80 -26.48
N GLY A 377 3.23 -22.08 -25.56
CA GLY A 377 4.51 -22.70 -25.86
C GLY A 377 5.59 -22.43 -24.81
N LYS A 378 6.75 -23.08 -24.97
CA LYS A 378 7.92 -22.85 -24.10
C LYS A 378 8.57 -21.50 -24.43
N ARG A 379 8.90 -20.72 -23.39
CA ARG A 379 9.68 -19.49 -23.48
C ARG A 379 10.98 -19.67 -22.68
N ASP A 380 12.07 -19.06 -23.15
CA ASP A 380 13.39 -19.27 -22.54
C ASP A 380 13.50 -18.63 -21.15
N ASN A 381 12.78 -17.53 -20.91
CA ASN A 381 12.70 -16.85 -19.62
C ASN A 381 11.54 -17.33 -18.73
N HIS A 382 10.81 -18.39 -19.13
CA HIS A 382 9.72 -18.95 -18.34
C HIS A 382 10.13 -20.28 -17.72
N VAL A 383 10.51 -20.25 -16.45
CA VAL A 383 10.83 -21.41 -15.64
C VAL A 383 9.55 -21.93 -15.02
N ILE A 384 9.02 -23.02 -15.56
CA ILE A 384 7.77 -23.61 -15.10
C ILE A 384 7.94 -25.09 -14.76
N ASP A 385 7.49 -25.48 -13.57
CA ASP A 385 7.34 -26.87 -13.16
C ASP A 385 5.91 -27.11 -12.66
N PRO A 386 5.02 -27.66 -13.50
CA PRO A 386 3.62 -27.87 -13.12
C PRO A 386 3.41 -28.99 -12.09
N THR A 387 4.48 -29.70 -11.72
CA THR A 387 4.45 -30.71 -10.67
C THR A 387 4.85 -30.14 -9.31
N ALA A 388 5.43 -28.93 -9.28
CA ALA A 388 5.79 -28.27 -8.05
C ALA A 388 4.52 -27.77 -7.31
N PRO A 389 4.44 -27.98 -5.99
CA PRO A 389 3.31 -27.55 -5.17
C PRO A 389 3.22 -26.03 -4.96
N SER A 390 4.30 -25.27 -5.20
CA SER A 390 4.39 -23.82 -5.00
C SER A 390 5.40 -23.20 -5.98
N ALA A 391 5.34 -21.88 -6.23
CA ALA A 391 6.36 -21.21 -7.04
C ALA A 391 7.70 -21.11 -6.31
N ALA A 392 7.70 -20.96 -4.97
CA ALA A 392 8.90 -21.02 -4.15
C ALA A 392 9.62 -22.36 -4.33
N ARG A 393 8.90 -23.49 -4.44
CA ARG A 393 9.53 -24.78 -4.74
C ARG A 393 10.17 -24.81 -6.13
N VAL A 394 9.57 -24.15 -7.12
CA VAL A 394 10.17 -23.99 -8.46
C VAL A 394 11.50 -23.25 -8.36
N VAL A 395 11.53 -22.12 -7.64
CA VAL A 395 12.76 -21.33 -7.39
C VAL A 395 13.80 -22.18 -6.65
N TYR A 396 13.39 -22.82 -5.56
CA TYR A 396 14.22 -23.67 -4.72
C TYR A 396 14.89 -24.78 -5.54
N ASN A 397 14.09 -25.54 -6.30
CA ASN A 397 14.58 -26.62 -7.14
C ASN A 397 15.46 -26.09 -8.29
N TYR A 398 15.05 -25.02 -8.97
CA TYR A 398 15.80 -24.44 -10.09
C TYR A 398 17.24 -24.08 -9.71
N PHE A 399 17.43 -23.47 -8.52
CA PHE A 399 18.75 -23.06 -8.05
C PHE A 399 19.50 -24.11 -7.24
N GLY A 400 18.93 -25.31 -7.03
CA GLY A 400 19.68 -26.47 -6.55
C GLY A 400 19.25 -27.05 -5.22
N GLY A 401 18.07 -26.70 -4.73
CA GLY A 401 17.52 -27.17 -3.48
C GLY A 401 18.40 -26.80 -2.29
N GLU A 402 18.57 -27.74 -1.35
CA GLU A 402 19.36 -27.56 -0.13
C GLU A 402 20.81 -27.14 -0.41
N GLU A 403 21.40 -27.60 -1.52
CA GLU A 403 22.75 -27.16 -1.92
C GLU A 403 22.77 -25.70 -2.39
N GLY A 404 21.66 -25.20 -2.95
CA GLY A 404 21.52 -23.82 -3.41
C GLY A 404 21.13 -22.85 -2.30
N PHE A 405 20.42 -23.33 -1.27
CA PHE A 405 19.87 -22.54 -0.16
C PHE A 405 20.18 -23.21 1.19
N PRO A 406 21.44 -23.15 1.65
CA PRO A 406 21.85 -23.82 2.88
C PRO A 406 21.30 -23.16 4.15
N TYR A 407 20.77 -21.93 4.07
CA TYR A 407 20.23 -21.19 5.22
C TYR A 407 18.70 -21.12 5.25
N VAL A 408 18.02 -21.41 4.14
CA VAL A 408 16.57 -21.63 4.14
C VAL A 408 16.23 -22.96 4.78
N SER A 409 15.40 -22.93 5.83
CA SER A 409 14.98 -24.15 6.52
C SER A 409 14.09 -25.03 5.62
N GLY A 410 14.27 -26.36 5.72
CA GLY A 410 13.39 -27.31 5.06
C GLY A 410 11.93 -27.19 5.52
N GLU A 411 11.73 -26.86 6.80
CA GLU A 411 10.40 -26.65 7.40
C GLU A 411 9.63 -25.49 6.75
N LEU A 412 10.29 -24.37 6.44
CA LEU A 412 9.67 -23.26 5.73
C LEU A 412 9.19 -23.72 4.34
N MET A 413 10.05 -24.43 3.61
CA MET A 413 9.72 -24.92 2.27
C MET A 413 8.58 -25.95 2.28
N GLU A 414 8.55 -26.85 3.26
CA GLU A 414 7.44 -27.78 3.46
C GLU A 414 6.13 -27.06 3.78
N ALA A 415 6.17 -26.03 4.63
CA ALA A 415 5.00 -25.26 5.00
C ALA A 415 4.42 -24.44 3.82
N VAL A 416 5.28 -23.87 2.98
CA VAL A 416 4.87 -23.11 1.79
C VAL A 416 4.18 -24.03 0.78
N ASP A 417 4.75 -25.22 0.58
CA ASP A 417 4.15 -26.25 -0.29
C ASP A 417 2.78 -26.70 0.23
N GLN A 418 2.67 -26.88 1.54
CA GLN A 418 1.40 -27.19 2.20
C GLN A 418 0.36 -26.09 1.98
N ALA A 419 0.77 -24.82 2.14
CA ALA A 419 -0.08 -23.65 2.05
C ALA A 419 -0.67 -23.43 0.66
N ASP A 420 0.17 -23.43 -0.38
CA ASP A 420 -0.25 -23.09 -1.73
C ASP A 420 -1.08 -24.23 -2.36
N SER A 421 -0.69 -25.49 -2.11
CA SER A 421 -1.47 -26.68 -2.52
C SER A 421 -2.71 -26.95 -1.66
N ALA A 422 -2.89 -26.17 -0.59
CA ALA A 422 -3.93 -26.28 0.43
C ALA A 422 -4.07 -27.71 0.98
N GLN A 423 -2.93 -28.36 1.26
CA GLN A 423 -2.82 -29.72 1.80
C GLN A 423 -2.78 -29.68 3.34
N TYR A 424 -3.77 -29.01 3.93
CA TYR A 424 -3.93 -28.96 5.38
C TYR A 424 -4.70 -30.18 5.89
N GLU A 425 -4.28 -30.66 7.05
CA GLU A 425 -5.08 -31.56 7.86
C GLU A 425 -6.17 -30.78 8.61
N MET A 426 -7.15 -31.52 9.14
CA MET A 426 -8.28 -30.92 9.85
C MET A 426 -7.82 -30.11 11.08
N ASP A 427 -6.82 -30.62 11.79
CA ASP A 427 -6.32 -29.99 13.00
C ASP A 427 -5.52 -28.72 12.68
N ASP A 428 -4.78 -28.69 11.56
CA ASP A 428 -4.09 -27.47 11.09
C ASP A 428 -5.08 -26.31 10.93
N VAL A 429 -6.30 -26.60 10.49
CA VAL A 429 -7.34 -25.59 10.27
C VAL A 429 -8.07 -25.19 11.57
N LEU A 430 -8.34 -26.14 12.45
CA LEU A 430 -9.08 -25.90 13.70
C LEU A 430 -8.18 -25.28 14.78
N ASN A 431 -6.96 -25.79 14.90
CA ASN A 431 -5.97 -25.43 15.90
C ASN A 431 -4.63 -25.12 15.21
N PRO A 432 -4.59 -24.06 14.37
CA PRO A 432 -3.36 -23.73 13.67
C PRO A 432 -2.24 -23.36 14.64
N GLU A 433 -1.08 -23.97 14.43
CA GLU A 433 0.16 -23.68 15.14
C GLU A 433 1.30 -23.49 14.11
N GLY A 434 2.45 -23.00 14.58
CA GLY A 434 3.65 -22.87 13.76
C GLY A 434 3.41 -22.12 12.43
N TRP A 435 3.93 -22.70 11.34
CA TRP A 435 3.85 -22.09 10.02
C TRP A 435 2.43 -22.02 9.45
N ALA A 436 1.57 -22.97 9.81
CA ALA A 436 0.16 -22.93 9.40
C ALA A 436 -0.55 -21.70 10.00
N LEU A 437 -0.28 -21.41 11.29
CA LEU A 437 -0.78 -20.20 11.95
C LEU A 437 -0.24 -18.94 11.28
N LEU A 438 1.07 -18.87 11.03
CA LEU A 438 1.68 -17.71 10.36
C LEU A 438 1.05 -17.50 8.98
N ASN A 439 0.90 -18.55 8.16
CA ASN A 439 0.25 -18.43 6.87
C ASN A 439 -1.19 -17.89 7.01
N PHE A 440 -1.99 -18.41 7.96
CA PHE A 440 -3.37 -17.94 8.10
C PHE A 440 -3.47 -16.48 8.56
N ILE A 441 -2.58 -15.99 9.43
CA ILE A 441 -2.63 -14.57 9.83
C ILE A 441 -2.10 -13.64 8.74
N MET A 442 -1.23 -14.14 7.85
CA MET A 442 -0.76 -13.39 6.68
C MET A 442 -1.74 -13.42 5.52
N ASP A 443 -2.59 -14.46 5.41
CA ASP A 443 -3.58 -14.57 4.35
C ASP A 443 -4.62 -13.43 4.43
N PRO A 444 -4.69 -12.52 3.43
CA PRO A 444 -5.65 -11.42 3.45
C PRO A 444 -7.11 -11.91 3.51
N ARG A 445 -7.39 -13.15 3.08
CA ARG A 445 -8.73 -13.75 3.12
C ARG A 445 -9.17 -14.14 4.52
N THR A 446 -8.25 -14.29 5.47
CA THR A 446 -8.56 -14.44 6.91
C THR A 446 -9.27 -13.20 7.45
N GLY A 447 -9.04 -12.05 6.81
CA GLY A 447 -9.79 -10.83 7.11
C GLY A 447 -9.31 -10.04 8.31
N LEU A 448 -8.07 -10.28 8.76
CA LEU A 448 -7.44 -9.46 9.79
C LEU A 448 -7.38 -7.99 9.39
N GLY A 449 -7.18 -7.68 8.10
CA GLY A 449 -7.19 -6.32 7.58
C GLY A 449 -8.53 -5.56 7.71
N ARG A 450 -9.63 -6.22 8.12
CA ARG A 450 -10.89 -5.53 8.48
C ARG A 450 -10.77 -4.78 9.80
N PHE A 451 -9.83 -5.18 10.65
CA PHE A 451 -9.63 -4.66 11.98
C PHE A 451 -8.47 -3.66 12.00
N ARG A 452 -8.61 -2.64 12.85
CA ARG A 452 -7.62 -1.58 13.04
C ARG A 452 -6.89 -1.81 14.36
N GLY A 453 -5.75 -1.13 14.55
CA GLY A 453 -5.03 -1.11 15.82
C GLY A 453 -3.78 -2.00 15.87
N PHE A 454 -3.39 -2.60 14.75
CA PHE A 454 -2.05 -3.15 14.58
C PHE A 454 -1.00 -2.04 14.56
N ARG A 455 0.19 -2.32 15.12
CA ARG A 455 1.29 -1.34 15.21
C ARG A 455 1.85 -1.00 13.83
N ILE A 456 1.99 -2.00 12.96
CA ILE A 456 2.48 -1.85 11.58
C ILE A 456 1.47 -2.38 10.57
N PRO A 457 1.42 -1.88 9.32
CA PRO A 457 0.61 -2.46 8.25
C PRO A 457 1.07 -3.86 7.84
N ASN A 458 0.19 -4.63 7.19
CA ASN A 458 0.54 -5.97 6.69
C ASN A 458 1.70 -5.96 5.68
N TYR A 459 1.84 -4.90 4.89
CA TYR A 459 2.97 -4.76 3.95
C TYR A 459 4.31 -4.69 4.69
N GLU A 460 4.42 -3.85 5.71
CA GLU A 460 5.62 -3.73 6.53
C GLU A 460 5.90 -5.03 7.30
N LEU A 461 4.86 -5.69 7.80
CA LEU A 461 5.01 -7.02 8.41
C LEU A 461 5.57 -8.04 7.40
N MET A 462 5.06 -8.08 6.16
CA MET A 462 5.60 -8.96 5.11
C MET A 462 7.08 -8.65 4.85
N MET A 463 7.47 -7.37 4.78
CA MET A 463 8.86 -6.98 4.58
C MET A 463 9.76 -7.43 5.73
N GLY A 464 9.34 -7.25 6.98
CA GLY A 464 10.08 -7.74 8.15
C GLY A 464 10.19 -9.27 8.18
N LEU A 465 9.11 -9.98 7.85
CA LEU A 465 9.07 -11.43 7.83
C LEU A 465 10.05 -12.06 6.82
N ILE A 466 10.41 -11.35 5.74
CA ILE A 466 11.44 -11.84 4.78
C ILE A 466 12.79 -11.99 5.50
N GLU A 467 13.15 -11.01 6.32
CA GLU A 467 14.37 -11.08 7.12
C GLU A 467 14.19 -12.06 8.29
N ASP A 468 13.05 -12.04 8.97
CA ASP A 468 12.82 -12.88 10.15
C ASP A 468 12.83 -14.37 9.82
N CYS A 469 12.24 -14.77 8.68
CA CYS A 469 12.23 -16.18 8.23
C CYS A 469 13.63 -16.75 7.97
N ARG A 470 14.64 -15.90 7.80
CA ARG A 470 16.05 -16.31 7.60
C ARG A 470 16.82 -16.41 8.91
N ASN A 471 16.37 -15.70 9.95
CA ASN A 471 17.15 -15.46 11.16
C ASN A 471 16.53 -16.08 12.42
N PHE A 472 15.24 -16.36 12.42
CA PHE A 472 14.48 -16.85 13.57
C PHE A 472 13.78 -18.18 13.27
N THR A 473 13.57 -19.00 14.31
CA THR A 473 12.67 -20.16 14.21
C THR A 473 11.22 -19.71 14.16
N ILE A 474 10.32 -20.60 13.74
CA ILE A 474 8.90 -20.28 13.72
C ILE A 474 8.36 -19.91 15.11
N GLU A 475 8.81 -20.59 16.17
CA GLU A 475 8.41 -20.25 17.55
C GLU A 475 8.83 -18.84 17.95
N GLU A 476 10.02 -18.41 17.52
CA GLU A 476 10.52 -17.06 17.77
C GLU A 476 9.74 -16.02 16.95
N ILE A 477 9.45 -16.31 15.68
CA ILE A 477 8.65 -15.44 14.80
C ILE A 477 7.25 -15.20 15.38
N LEU A 478 6.59 -16.25 15.89
CA LEU A 478 5.25 -16.12 16.49
C LEU A 478 5.23 -15.26 17.77
N GLU A 479 6.38 -15.06 18.41
CA GLU A 479 6.52 -14.21 19.60
C GLU A 479 6.94 -12.77 19.27
N LEU A 480 7.27 -12.45 18.01
CA LEU A 480 7.55 -11.08 17.58
C LEU A 480 6.32 -10.20 17.84
N PRO A 481 6.48 -8.97 18.37
CA PRO A 481 5.34 -8.15 18.82
C PRO A 481 4.23 -7.97 17.77
N ASP A 482 4.59 -7.69 16.51
CA ASP A 482 3.63 -7.45 15.42
C ASP A 482 2.93 -8.71 14.92
N VAL A 483 3.61 -9.85 15.05
CA VAL A 483 3.04 -11.17 14.74
C VAL A 483 2.09 -11.57 15.88
N LYS A 484 2.55 -11.39 17.12
CA LYS A 484 1.81 -11.75 18.33
C LYS A 484 0.50 -10.98 18.48
N GLU A 485 0.49 -9.66 18.23
CA GLU A 485 -0.77 -8.88 18.28
C GLU A 485 -1.82 -9.38 17.27
N ARG A 486 -1.39 -9.91 16.11
CA ARG A 486 -2.28 -10.51 15.11
C ARG A 486 -2.79 -11.86 15.55
N ILE A 487 -1.91 -12.69 16.12
CA ILE A 487 -2.27 -13.98 16.70
C ILE A 487 -3.28 -13.80 17.83
N ASP A 488 -3.06 -12.82 18.71
CA ASP A 488 -3.95 -12.53 19.84
C ASP A 488 -5.35 -12.15 19.34
N LEU A 489 -5.45 -11.24 18.36
CA LEU A 489 -6.74 -10.88 17.77
C LEU A 489 -7.39 -12.06 17.03
N TYR A 490 -6.62 -12.82 16.26
CA TYR A 490 -7.08 -14.01 15.55
C TYR A 490 -7.68 -15.03 16.53
N ASN A 491 -7.00 -15.30 17.64
CA ASN A 491 -7.45 -16.21 18.68
C ASN A 491 -8.67 -15.68 19.45
N GLU A 492 -8.74 -14.37 19.71
CA GLU A 492 -9.91 -13.74 20.32
C GLU A 492 -11.16 -13.87 19.42
N HIS A 493 -10.98 -13.74 18.11
CA HIS A 493 -12.05 -13.79 17.13
C HIS A 493 -12.48 -15.20 16.75
N ARG A 494 -11.57 -16.18 16.79
CA ARG A 494 -11.85 -17.58 16.41
C ARG A 494 -13.17 -18.13 16.98
N PRO A 495 -13.44 -18.13 18.30
CA PRO A 495 -14.70 -18.67 18.83
C PRO A 495 -15.93 -17.87 18.36
N LYS A 496 -15.80 -16.55 18.14
CA LYS A 496 -16.89 -15.70 17.64
C LYS A 496 -17.17 -16.00 16.16
N PHE A 497 -16.13 -16.22 15.37
CA PHE A 497 -16.24 -16.60 13.98
C PHE A 497 -16.84 -18.00 13.80
N GLU A 498 -16.44 -18.98 14.63
CA GLU A 498 -17.06 -20.31 14.65
C GLU A 498 -18.56 -20.25 14.96
N GLU A 499 -18.98 -19.46 15.95
CA GLU A 499 -20.40 -19.23 16.26
C GLU A 499 -21.12 -18.61 15.06
N GLN A 500 -20.51 -17.59 14.44
CA GLN A 500 -21.08 -16.90 13.29
C GLN A 500 -21.26 -17.84 12.11
N LEU A 501 -20.27 -18.69 11.81
CA LEU A 501 -20.39 -19.72 10.78
C LEU A 501 -21.53 -20.69 11.09
N ARG A 502 -21.66 -21.16 12.34
CA ARG A 502 -22.75 -22.07 12.71
C ARG A 502 -24.14 -21.45 12.56
N ARG A 503 -24.28 -20.17 12.91
CA ARG A 503 -25.56 -19.45 12.89
C ARG A 503 -25.95 -18.95 11.49
N CYS A 504 -24.98 -18.52 10.70
CA CYS A 504 -25.21 -17.90 9.38
C CYS A 504 -25.16 -18.90 8.21
N THR A 505 -24.80 -20.17 8.47
CA THR A 505 -24.71 -21.19 7.42
C THR A 505 -26.03 -21.94 7.25
N THR A 506 -26.47 -22.05 6.00
CA THR A 506 -27.56 -22.95 5.57
C THR A 506 -27.03 -23.97 4.58
N MET A 507 -27.35 -25.24 4.79
CA MET A 507 -26.92 -26.33 3.93
C MET A 507 -27.91 -26.59 2.78
N HIS A 508 -27.39 -26.63 1.55
CA HIS A 508 -28.11 -26.96 0.32
C HIS A 508 -27.46 -28.18 -0.36
N GLY A 509 -27.77 -29.38 0.14
CA GLY A 509 -27.05 -30.59 -0.26
C GLY A 509 -25.61 -30.54 0.25
N LYS A 510 -24.63 -30.60 -0.66
CA LYS A 510 -23.20 -30.45 -0.34
C LYS A 510 -22.68 -29.00 -0.37
N LEU A 511 -23.55 -28.02 -0.67
CA LEU A 511 -23.21 -26.59 -0.63
C LEU A 511 -23.53 -26.00 0.74
N ALA A 512 -22.54 -25.38 1.38
CA ALA A 512 -22.73 -24.52 2.55
C ALA A 512 -22.90 -23.06 2.10
N VAL A 513 -24.05 -22.43 2.36
CA VAL A 513 -24.29 -21.00 2.07
C VAL A 513 -24.17 -20.21 3.35
N ILE A 514 -23.18 -19.32 3.42
CA ILE A 514 -22.85 -18.52 4.60
C ILE A 514 -23.32 -17.08 4.36
N ASP A 515 -24.53 -16.74 4.81
CA ASP A 515 -25.10 -15.40 4.58
C ASP A 515 -24.82 -14.47 5.76
N MET A 516 -23.80 -13.64 5.62
CA MET A 516 -23.34 -12.68 6.62
C MET A 516 -23.85 -11.26 6.37
N ARG A 517 -24.76 -11.03 5.41
CA ARG A 517 -25.24 -9.66 5.09
C ARG A 517 -25.97 -8.98 6.25
N LYS A 518 -26.48 -9.75 7.20
CA LYS A 518 -27.19 -9.26 8.39
C LYS A 518 -26.29 -9.11 9.62
N GLU A 519 -25.03 -9.49 9.51
CA GLU A 519 -24.07 -9.39 10.58
C GLU A 519 -23.50 -7.97 10.64
N THR A 520 -23.49 -7.37 11.84
CA THR A 520 -22.87 -6.06 12.06
C THR A 520 -21.36 -6.13 11.91
N ASP A 521 -20.76 -7.16 12.49
CA ASP A 521 -19.32 -7.42 12.48
C ASP A 521 -19.05 -8.80 11.88
N ILE A 522 -18.08 -8.89 10.98
CA ILE A 522 -17.59 -10.17 10.43
C ILE A 522 -16.22 -10.44 11.05
N TYR A 523 -16.17 -11.38 11.99
CA TYR A 523 -14.95 -11.75 12.70
C TYR A 523 -13.90 -12.36 11.76
N CYS A 524 -12.62 -12.24 12.10
CA CYS A 524 -11.55 -12.90 11.33
C CYS A 524 -11.48 -14.39 11.66
N GLY A 525 -11.02 -15.15 10.68
CA GLY A 525 -10.80 -16.59 10.81
C GLY A 525 -10.36 -17.18 9.48
N ASN A 526 -9.60 -18.26 9.52
CA ASN A 526 -9.06 -18.83 8.29
C ASN A 526 -10.21 -19.33 7.38
N ARG A 527 -9.98 -19.24 6.07
CA ARG A 527 -10.99 -19.54 5.04
C ARG A 527 -11.42 -21.01 4.97
N PHE A 528 -10.70 -21.93 5.62
CA PHE A 528 -10.98 -23.35 5.56
C PHE A 528 -11.87 -23.84 6.72
N LEU A 529 -12.05 -23.00 7.75
CA LEU A 529 -12.81 -23.34 8.95
C LEU A 529 -14.23 -23.82 8.63
N ILE A 530 -14.87 -23.27 7.60
CA ILE A 530 -16.21 -23.71 7.16
C ILE A 530 -16.25 -25.21 6.84
N TYR A 531 -15.22 -25.75 6.18
CA TYR A 531 -15.17 -27.16 5.80
C TYR A 531 -14.84 -28.07 6.99
N ALA A 532 -14.17 -27.52 8.01
CA ALA A 532 -13.92 -28.23 9.25
C ALA A 532 -15.17 -28.32 10.14
N LEU A 533 -15.96 -27.25 10.18
CA LEU A 533 -17.21 -27.21 10.95
C LEU A 533 -18.37 -27.94 10.27
N PHE A 534 -18.34 -28.04 8.94
CA PHE A 534 -19.36 -28.71 8.10
C PHE A 534 -18.69 -29.70 7.13
N PRO A 535 -18.13 -30.82 7.64
CA PRO A 535 -17.38 -31.78 6.83
C PRO A 535 -18.21 -32.49 5.76
N GLU A 536 -19.54 -32.40 5.83
CA GLU A 536 -20.46 -32.88 4.79
C GLU A 536 -20.48 -32.01 3.52
N CYS A 537 -19.97 -30.78 3.58
CA CYS A 537 -19.90 -29.88 2.44
C CYS A 537 -18.61 -30.07 1.63
N ASN A 538 -18.73 -30.02 0.31
CA ASN A 538 -17.59 -30.05 -0.61
C ASN A 538 -17.38 -28.72 -1.34
N ILE A 539 -18.27 -27.76 -1.10
CA ILE A 539 -18.25 -26.42 -1.67
C ILE A 539 -19.00 -25.46 -0.73
N SER A 540 -18.53 -24.22 -0.64
CA SER A 540 -19.14 -23.16 0.16
C SER A 540 -19.38 -21.90 -0.68
N MET A 541 -20.35 -21.08 -0.28
CA MET A 541 -20.64 -19.77 -0.85
C MET A 541 -20.83 -18.76 0.29
N HIS A 542 -19.88 -17.84 0.45
CA HIS A 542 -20.03 -16.69 1.32
C HIS A 542 -20.83 -15.59 0.62
N VAL A 543 -21.82 -15.04 1.33
CA VAL A 543 -22.65 -13.92 0.87
C VAL A 543 -22.44 -12.77 1.84
N VAL A 544 -21.82 -11.70 1.35
CA VAL A 544 -21.46 -10.53 2.16
C VAL A 544 -21.89 -9.24 1.48
N MET A 545 -22.11 -8.19 2.27
CA MET A 545 -22.29 -6.85 1.73
C MET A 545 -20.97 -6.37 1.12
N GLY A 546 -21.01 -5.82 -0.10
CA GLY A 546 -19.88 -5.17 -0.73
C GLY A 546 -19.60 -3.79 -0.14
N LYS A 547 -18.68 -3.04 -0.77
CA LYS A 547 -18.17 -1.77 -0.25
C LYS A 547 -19.32 -0.80 0.05
N GLN A 548 -19.38 -0.29 1.28
CA GLN A 548 -20.45 0.61 1.78
C GLN A 548 -21.88 0.07 1.60
N GLY A 549 -22.05 -1.24 1.43
CA GLY A 549 -23.35 -1.86 1.19
C GLY A 549 -23.96 -1.55 -0.17
N GLN A 550 -23.17 -1.12 -1.16
CA GLN A 550 -23.67 -0.77 -2.51
C GLN A 550 -24.17 -1.98 -3.30
N ASN A 551 -23.56 -3.15 -3.09
CA ASN A 551 -23.90 -4.40 -3.77
C ASN A 551 -23.72 -5.60 -2.83
N THR A 552 -24.06 -6.79 -3.31
CA THR A 552 -23.84 -8.07 -2.63
C THR A 552 -22.77 -8.86 -3.35
N VAL A 553 -21.81 -9.40 -2.60
CA VAL A 553 -20.72 -10.23 -3.12
C VAL A 553 -21.00 -11.70 -2.80
N PHE A 554 -20.85 -12.55 -3.81
CA PHE A 554 -20.89 -14.00 -3.69
C PHE A 554 -19.49 -14.55 -3.91
N ALA A 555 -18.91 -15.19 -2.91
CA ALA A 555 -17.60 -15.82 -3.00
C ALA A 555 -17.72 -17.34 -2.79
N VAL A 556 -17.39 -18.11 -3.82
CA VAL A 556 -17.52 -19.57 -3.84
C VAL A 556 -16.16 -20.22 -3.78
N GLY A 557 -16.03 -21.26 -2.95
CA GLY A 557 -14.79 -22.04 -2.80
C GLY A 557 -15.08 -23.52 -2.59
N LYS A 558 -14.22 -24.40 -3.10
CA LYS A 558 -14.28 -25.84 -2.84
C LYS A 558 -13.63 -26.21 -1.52
N SER A 559 -14.11 -27.28 -0.91
CA SER A 559 -13.49 -27.89 0.26
C SER A 559 -12.11 -28.44 -0.09
N ILE A 560 -11.18 -28.29 0.86
CA ILE A 560 -9.84 -28.89 0.77
C ILE A 560 -9.81 -30.34 1.27
N PHE A 561 -10.81 -30.72 2.09
CA PHE A 561 -10.96 -32.06 2.68
C PHE A 561 -11.80 -32.98 1.78
N ASP A 562 -12.99 -32.53 1.36
CA ASP A 562 -13.81 -33.22 0.35
C ASP A 562 -13.64 -32.52 -1.01
N ARG A 563 -12.64 -32.93 -1.79
CA ARG A 563 -12.34 -32.37 -3.11
C ARG A 563 -13.26 -32.90 -4.23
N SER A 564 -14.39 -33.55 -3.91
CA SER A 564 -15.28 -34.21 -4.88
C SER A 564 -16.16 -33.27 -5.71
N SER A 565 -16.25 -31.98 -5.40
CA SER A 565 -17.14 -31.06 -6.12
C SER A 565 -16.80 -30.99 -7.62
N PRO A 566 -17.76 -31.28 -8.54
CA PRO A 566 -17.52 -31.25 -9.98
C PRO A 566 -17.51 -29.84 -10.57
N VAL A 567 -18.08 -28.86 -9.85
CA VAL A 567 -18.35 -27.50 -10.30
C VAL A 567 -17.06 -26.80 -10.77
N ASN A 568 -17.03 -26.22 -11.96
CA ASN A 568 -15.98 -25.27 -12.34
C ASN A 568 -16.35 -23.88 -11.80
N VAL A 569 -15.79 -23.49 -10.64
CA VAL A 569 -16.22 -22.28 -9.93
C VAL A 569 -15.95 -21.02 -10.74
N GLY A 570 -14.75 -20.86 -11.30
CA GLY A 570 -14.40 -19.70 -12.12
C GLY A 570 -15.32 -19.52 -13.33
N GLU A 571 -15.60 -20.60 -14.07
CA GLU A 571 -16.53 -20.56 -15.21
C GLU A 571 -17.96 -20.21 -14.77
N LEU A 572 -18.42 -20.76 -13.64
CA LEU A 572 -19.73 -20.44 -13.10
C LEU A 572 -19.82 -18.95 -12.76
N MET A 573 -18.84 -18.41 -12.03
CA MET A 573 -18.83 -17.00 -11.60
C MET A 573 -18.74 -16.03 -12.78
N LEU A 574 -18.00 -16.38 -13.84
CA LEU A 574 -17.91 -15.59 -15.08
C LEU A 574 -19.29 -15.35 -15.71
N ARG A 575 -20.22 -16.30 -15.63
CA ARG A 575 -21.59 -16.15 -16.17
C ARG A 575 -22.41 -15.09 -15.43
N PHE A 576 -22.00 -14.72 -14.23
CA PHE A 576 -22.61 -13.67 -13.40
C PHE A 576 -21.75 -12.39 -13.39
N GLY A 577 -20.89 -12.19 -14.39
CA GLY A 577 -20.00 -11.03 -14.49
C GLY A 577 -18.85 -11.04 -13.49
N GLY A 578 -18.61 -12.18 -12.85
CA GLY A 578 -17.51 -12.41 -11.91
C GLY A 578 -16.28 -13.04 -12.56
N GLY A 579 -15.51 -13.78 -11.77
CA GLY A 579 -14.30 -14.47 -12.22
C GLY A 579 -13.70 -15.41 -11.18
N GLY A 580 -12.67 -16.15 -11.57
CA GLY A 580 -11.96 -17.08 -10.68
C GLY A 580 -11.27 -18.21 -11.43
N HIS A 581 -10.87 -19.24 -10.70
CA HIS A 581 -10.30 -20.48 -11.22
C HIS A 581 -11.20 -21.67 -10.86
N ARG A 582 -10.80 -22.90 -11.24
CA ARG A 582 -11.67 -24.08 -11.11
C ARG A 582 -12.18 -24.35 -9.69
N ALA A 583 -11.43 -23.96 -8.66
CA ALA A 583 -11.73 -24.27 -7.26
C ALA A 583 -12.28 -23.08 -6.46
N ALA A 584 -12.15 -21.85 -6.93
CA ALA A 584 -12.66 -20.67 -6.24
C ALA A 584 -12.95 -19.51 -7.21
N GLY A 585 -13.89 -18.64 -6.85
CA GLY A 585 -14.25 -17.47 -7.63
C GLY A 585 -15.26 -16.58 -6.94
N THR A 586 -15.47 -15.38 -7.48
CA THR A 586 -16.40 -14.40 -6.95
C THR A 586 -17.24 -13.75 -8.05
N CYS A 587 -18.46 -13.33 -7.72
CA CYS A 587 -19.26 -12.43 -8.54
C CYS A 587 -20.00 -11.42 -7.64
N GLN A 588 -20.55 -10.37 -8.23
CA GLN A 588 -21.26 -9.31 -7.51
C GLN A 588 -22.61 -9.05 -8.17
N ALA A 589 -23.61 -8.71 -7.37
CA ALA A 589 -24.92 -8.35 -7.86
C ALA A 589 -25.45 -7.13 -7.10
N ASP A 590 -26.19 -6.27 -7.80
CA ASP A 590 -26.88 -5.15 -7.15
C ASP A 590 -27.87 -5.68 -6.11
N ASN A 591 -27.99 -4.99 -4.97
CA ASN A 591 -28.83 -5.44 -3.85
C ASN A 591 -30.28 -5.82 -4.25
N PRO A 592 -30.97 -5.12 -5.18
CA PRO A 592 -32.32 -5.48 -5.59
C PRO A 592 -32.43 -6.86 -6.26
N ILE A 593 -31.36 -7.37 -6.88
CA ILE A 593 -31.34 -8.66 -7.60
C ILE A 593 -30.50 -9.73 -6.87
N ALA A 594 -29.98 -9.41 -5.69
CA ALA A 594 -29.09 -10.30 -4.94
C ALA A 594 -29.78 -11.61 -4.54
N GLU A 595 -31.05 -11.57 -4.12
CA GLU A 595 -31.80 -12.79 -3.75
C GLU A 595 -32.03 -13.73 -4.96
N GLU A 596 -32.34 -13.17 -6.12
CA GLU A 596 -32.51 -13.95 -7.36
C GLU A 596 -31.18 -14.56 -7.81
N THR A 597 -30.10 -13.78 -7.76
CA THR A 597 -28.75 -14.24 -8.07
C THR A 597 -28.32 -15.37 -7.14
N MET A 598 -28.55 -15.22 -5.84
CA MET A 598 -28.24 -16.23 -4.84
C MET A 598 -28.99 -17.54 -5.10
N ALA A 599 -30.30 -17.46 -5.37
CA ALA A 599 -31.12 -18.64 -5.65
C ALA A 599 -30.64 -19.40 -6.89
N GLU A 600 -30.28 -18.67 -7.95
CA GLU A 600 -29.75 -19.27 -9.19
C GLU A 600 -28.38 -19.91 -8.97
N LEU A 601 -27.47 -19.26 -8.22
CA LEU A 601 -26.18 -19.83 -7.86
C LEU A 601 -26.34 -21.11 -7.05
N ILE A 602 -27.21 -21.11 -6.05
CA ILE A 602 -27.54 -22.31 -5.25
C ILE A 602 -28.05 -23.43 -6.17
N HIS A 603 -29.00 -23.13 -7.06
CA HIS A 603 -29.55 -24.12 -7.98
C HIS A 603 -28.46 -24.74 -8.87
N ARG A 604 -27.61 -23.92 -9.49
CA ARG A 604 -26.55 -24.39 -10.38
C ARG A 604 -25.48 -25.20 -9.66
N ILE A 605 -25.11 -24.81 -8.46
CA ILE A 605 -24.09 -25.53 -7.68
C ILE A 605 -24.63 -26.85 -7.16
N SER A 606 -25.84 -26.85 -6.58
CA SER A 606 -26.43 -28.05 -5.98
C SER A 606 -26.92 -29.09 -6.99
N THR A 607 -27.05 -28.73 -8.28
CA THR A 607 -27.45 -29.66 -9.36
C THR A 607 -26.32 -30.05 -10.30
N ALA A 608 -25.10 -29.56 -10.06
CA ALA A 608 -23.93 -29.96 -10.82
C ALA A 608 -23.57 -31.42 -10.51
N GLU A 609 -23.69 -32.29 -11.53
CA GLU A 609 -23.29 -33.70 -11.47
C GLU A 609 -21.80 -33.91 -11.77
#